data_AF-A0A0D3KTU7-F1
#
_entry.id   AF-A0A0D3KTU7-F1
#
_cell.length_a   1.000
_cell.length_b   1.000
_cell.length_c   1.000
_cell.angle_alpha   90.00
_cell.angle_beta   90.00
_cell.angle_gamma   90.00
#
_symmetry.space_group_name_H-M   'P 1'
#
loop_
_entity.id
_entity.type
_entity.pdbx_description
1 polymer ?
#
loop_
_entity_poly.entity_id
_entity_poly.type
_entity_poly.pdbx_seq_one_letter_code
_entity_poly.pdbx_strand_id
1 'polypeptide(L)'
;MSAGGSKFELDDRSYLREKVIEVYEKLWLRGAPLDASGWAELFFLKPNAAWLQSYLGSLTAARLRASTPTVRALWAECAARLGHEHEPSVRGHALETMSGILLGLGGVPLHSFASDAPELLTGLDEAEGCFDELAPMLRELLAPPSAAAAASPSAALTAIALRRSALRLLMAFALASDGLSANILLEFLLLRLASSEKNKTSASDGDEKVNRPSPARPPSRAT
;
A
#
# COMPACT_ATOMS: atom_id res chain seq x y z
N MET A 1 59.33 12.30 5.98
CA MET A 1 58.09 13.11 5.86
C MET A 1 57.17 12.36 4.92
N SER A 2 56.29 11.51 5.46
CA SER A 2 55.42 10.64 4.67
C SER A 2 54.02 11.24 4.63
N ALA A 3 53.54 11.53 3.42
CA ALA A 3 52.17 11.95 3.17
C ALA A 3 51.24 10.75 3.36
N GLY A 4 50.58 10.69 4.53
CA GLY A 4 49.48 9.76 4.78
C GLY A 4 48.19 10.39 4.27
N GLY A 5 47.67 9.86 3.17
CA GLY A 5 46.36 10.22 2.64
C GLY A 5 45.28 9.97 3.67
N SER A 6 44.58 11.03 4.08
CA SER A 6 43.33 10.92 4.82
C SER A 6 42.27 10.37 3.87
N LYS A 7 42.05 9.05 3.99
CA LYS A 7 40.90 8.33 3.47
C LYS A 7 39.64 9.10 3.89
N PHE A 8 38.88 9.62 2.93
CA PHE A 8 37.56 10.18 3.19
C PHE A 8 36.67 9.03 3.67
N GLU A 9 36.58 8.82 4.98
CA GLU A 9 35.45 8.14 5.58
C GLU A 9 34.28 9.13 5.57
N LEU A 10 33.61 9.21 4.41
CA LEU A 10 32.25 9.71 4.33
C LEU A 10 31.40 8.67 5.07
N ASP A 11 30.81 9.07 6.19
CA ASP A 11 29.78 8.31 6.86
C ASP A 11 28.66 8.07 5.83
N ASP A 12 28.61 6.90 5.17
CA ASP A 12 27.75 6.58 4.02
C ASP A 12 26.26 6.97 4.23
N ARG A 13 25.85 7.09 5.49
CA ARG A 13 24.51 7.53 5.88
C ARG A 13 24.22 9.01 5.64
N SER A 14 25.23 9.89 5.63
CA SER A 14 25.05 11.32 5.35
C SER A 14 24.73 11.56 3.87
N TYR A 15 25.48 10.91 2.97
CA TYR A 15 25.23 10.97 1.53
C TYR A 15 23.85 10.39 1.17
N LEU A 16 23.46 9.26 1.76
CA LEU A 16 22.14 8.67 1.55
C LEU A 16 21.02 9.60 2.06
N ARG A 17 21.21 10.28 3.20
CA ARG A 17 20.26 11.29 3.68
C ARG A 17 20.18 12.50 2.75
N GLU A 18 21.30 13.02 2.29
CA GLU A 18 21.34 14.14 1.33
C GLU A 18 20.63 13.76 0.03
N LYS A 19 20.84 12.54 -0.46
CA LYS A 19 20.15 12.01 -1.65
C LYS A 19 18.64 11.94 -1.46
N VAL A 20 18.16 11.42 -0.31
CA VAL A 20 16.74 11.43 0.03
C VAL A 20 16.20 12.85 0.03
N ILE A 21 16.89 13.78 0.70
CA ILE A 21 16.50 15.20 0.76
C ILE A 21 16.40 15.76 -0.66
N GLU A 22 17.41 15.54 -1.51
CA GLU A 22 17.41 16.02 -2.90
C GLU A 22 16.21 15.50 -3.71
N VAL A 23 15.83 14.23 -3.54
CA VAL A 23 14.65 13.66 -4.21
C VAL A 23 13.36 14.30 -3.69
N TYR A 24 13.21 14.49 -2.38
CA TYR A 24 12.06 15.19 -1.81
C TYR A 24 12.01 16.67 -2.24
N GLU A 25 13.15 17.35 -2.35
CA GLU A 25 13.21 18.72 -2.87
C GLU A 25 12.81 18.79 -4.34
N LYS A 26 13.31 17.88 -5.19
CA LYS A 26 12.91 17.82 -6.60
C LYS A 26 11.40 17.58 -6.74
N LEU A 27 10.87 16.63 -5.96
CA LEU A 27 9.48 16.22 -6.04
C LEU A 27 8.52 17.29 -5.51
N TRP A 28 8.81 17.90 -4.35
CA TRP A 28 7.88 18.80 -3.65
C TRP A 28 8.19 20.29 -3.78
N LEU A 29 9.47 20.69 -3.85
CA LEU A 29 9.85 22.11 -3.96
C LEU A 29 9.97 22.56 -5.40
N ARG A 30 10.47 21.71 -6.29
CA ARG A 30 10.60 22.02 -7.73
C ARG A 30 9.40 21.55 -8.55
N GLY A 31 8.55 20.68 -8.00
CA GLY A 31 7.42 20.08 -8.71
C GLY A 31 7.84 19.31 -9.95
N ALA A 32 9.09 18.82 -9.99
CA ALA A 32 9.62 18.12 -11.14
C ALA A 32 9.23 16.63 -11.06
N PRO A 33 8.71 16.03 -12.15
CA PRO A 33 8.46 14.60 -12.19
C PRO A 33 9.78 13.85 -12.03
N LEU A 34 9.75 12.76 -11.25
CA LEU A 34 10.87 11.84 -11.17
C LEU A 34 10.82 10.88 -12.36
N ASP A 35 11.99 10.52 -12.88
CA ASP A 35 12.13 9.42 -13.82
C ASP A 35 12.17 8.06 -13.09
N ALA A 36 12.22 6.97 -13.86
CA ALA A 36 12.23 5.62 -13.29
C ALA A 36 13.38 5.41 -12.28
N SER A 37 14.55 5.98 -12.53
CA SER A 37 15.68 5.96 -11.60
C SER A 37 15.37 6.72 -10.31
N GLY A 38 14.81 7.92 -10.40
CA GLY A 38 14.44 8.72 -9.23
C GLY A 38 13.42 8.02 -8.33
N TRP A 39 12.44 7.36 -8.92
CA TRP A 39 11.49 6.55 -8.14
C TRP A 39 12.15 5.32 -7.52
N ALA A 40 13.01 4.61 -8.25
CA ALA A 40 13.75 3.48 -7.70
C ALA A 40 14.63 3.90 -6.51
N GLU A 41 15.34 5.03 -6.63
CA GLU A 41 16.14 5.61 -5.54
C GLU A 41 15.29 5.98 -4.33
N LEU A 42 14.12 6.62 -4.54
CA LEU A 42 13.22 7.03 -3.46
C LEU A 42 12.80 5.86 -2.58
N PHE A 43 12.41 4.73 -3.18
CA PHE A 43 11.93 3.57 -2.44
C PHE A 43 13.01 2.57 -2.06
N PHE A 44 14.22 2.68 -2.61
CA PHE A 44 15.38 1.95 -2.10
C PHE A 44 15.78 2.47 -0.72
N LEU A 45 15.61 3.77 -0.49
CA LEU A 45 15.92 4.43 0.77
C LEU A 45 14.70 4.43 1.70
N LYS A 46 14.95 4.45 3.01
CA LYS A 46 13.85 4.52 3.98
C LYS A 46 13.14 5.87 3.86
N PRO A 47 11.82 5.89 3.61
CA PRO A 47 11.07 7.13 3.44
C PRO A 47 10.98 7.88 4.77
N ASN A 48 10.97 9.21 4.69
CA ASN A 48 10.70 10.05 5.85
C ASN A 48 9.21 10.36 5.92
N ALA A 49 8.40 9.36 6.28
CA ALA A 49 6.95 9.50 6.34
C ALA A 49 6.49 10.55 7.36
N ALA A 50 7.24 10.74 8.45
CA ALA A 50 6.95 11.78 9.43
C ALA A 50 7.10 13.19 8.83
N TRP A 51 8.19 13.43 8.09
CA TRP A 51 8.36 14.69 7.37
C TRP A 51 7.26 14.87 6.32
N LEU A 52 6.93 13.83 5.55
CA LEU A 52 5.91 13.89 4.51
C LEU A 52 4.53 14.25 5.09
N GLN A 53 4.16 13.59 6.19
CA GLN A 53 2.94 13.90 6.94
C GLN A 53 2.94 15.35 7.42
N SER A 54 4.01 15.81 8.07
CA SER A 54 4.09 17.20 8.56
C SER A 54 4.08 18.23 7.43
N TYR A 55 4.77 17.94 6.33
CA TYR A 55 4.81 18.81 5.15
C TYR A 55 3.42 18.96 4.55
N LEU A 56 2.75 17.85 4.21
CA LEU A 56 1.39 17.87 3.65
C LEU A 56 0.39 18.52 4.60
N GLY A 57 0.43 18.17 5.89
CA GLY A 57 -0.44 18.74 6.92
C GLY A 57 -0.21 20.24 7.17
N SER A 58 0.96 20.78 6.80
CA SER A 58 1.26 22.22 6.91
C SER A 58 0.80 23.03 5.69
N LEU A 59 0.41 22.36 4.59
CA LEU A 59 -0.04 23.05 3.38
C LEU A 59 -1.43 23.65 3.57
N THR A 60 -1.64 24.83 2.99
CA THR A 60 -2.99 25.35 2.81
C THR A 60 -3.73 24.51 1.75
N ALA A 61 -5.06 24.47 1.81
CA ALA A 61 -5.86 23.73 0.83
C ALA A 61 -5.55 24.13 -0.64
N ALA A 62 -5.22 25.41 -0.89
CA ALA A 62 -4.81 25.87 -2.22
C ALA A 62 -3.45 25.30 -2.67
N ARG A 63 -2.46 25.25 -1.76
CA ARG A 63 -1.15 24.67 -2.06
C ARG A 63 -1.21 23.16 -2.20
N LEU A 64 -2.04 22.49 -1.40
CA LEU A 64 -2.27 21.06 -1.50
C LEU A 64 -2.93 20.69 -2.84
N ARG A 65 -3.89 21.50 -3.31
CA ARG A 65 -4.46 21.33 -4.66
C ARG A 65 -3.42 21.58 -5.78
N ALA A 66 -2.49 22.51 -5.57
CA ALA A 66 -1.41 22.72 -6.53
C ALA A 66 -0.42 21.54 -6.57
N SER A 67 -0.27 20.79 -5.47
CA SER A 67 0.59 19.61 -5.40
C SER A 67 -0.11 18.29 -5.74
N THR A 68 -1.39 18.32 -6.16
CA THR A 68 -2.15 17.13 -6.56
C THR A 68 -1.43 16.24 -7.57
N PRO A 69 -0.80 16.75 -8.65
CA PRO A 69 -0.09 15.89 -9.60
C PRO A 69 1.06 15.11 -8.93
N THR A 70 1.76 15.75 -8.01
CA THR A 70 2.85 15.15 -7.23
C THR A 70 2.33 14.08 -6.27
N VAL A 71 1.26 14.39 -5.52
CA VAL A 71 0.62 13.45 -4.59
C VAL A 71 0.12 12.21 -5.35
N ARG A 72 -0.55 12.41 -6.49
CA ARG A 72 -1.10 11.33 -7.32
C ARG A 72 -0.01 10.45 -7.91
N ALA A 73 1.05 11.06 -8.46
CA ALA A 73 2.20 10.31 -8.96
C ALA A 73 2.86 9.47 -7.85
N LEU A 74 3.09 10.07 -6.68
CA LEU A 74 3.66 9.36 -5.54
C LEU A 74 2.76 8.21 -5.06
N TRP A 75 1.44 8.42 -5.01
CA TRP A 75 0.48 7.39 -4.63
C TRP A 75 0.48 6.23 -5.62
N ALA A 76 0.42 6.51 -6.92
CA ALA A 76 0.46 5.50 -7.98
C ALA A 76 1.77 4.68 -7.93
N GLU A 77 2.90 5.35 -7.74
CA GLU A 77 4.21 4.69 -7.61
C GLU A 77 4.31 3.84 -6.33
N CYS A 78 3.66 4.25 -5.24
CA CYS A 78 3.54 3.40 -4.06
C CYS A 78 2.72 2.14 -4.36
N ALA A 79 1.55 2.29 -5.00
CA ALA A 79 0.66 1.19 -5.33
C ALA A 79 1.34 0.16 -6.25
N ALA A 80 2.03 0.62 -7.30
CA ALA A 80 2.81 -0.22 -8.20
C ALA A 80 3.89 -1.04 -7.46
N ARG A 81 4.48 -0.49 -6.40
CA ARG A 81 5.55 -1.15 -5.62
C ARG A 81 5.07 -2.16 -4.59
N LEU A 82 3.77 -2.38 -4.44
CA LEU A 82 3.23 -3.37 -3.51
C LEU A 82 3.26 -4.81 -4.06
N GLY A 83 3.53 -4.96 -5.37
CA GLY A 83 3.70 -6.25 -6.04
C GLY A 83 4.84 -7.11 -5.49
N HIS A 84 4.82 -8.41 -5.77
CA HIS A 84 5.82 -9.37 -5.28
C HIS A 84 7.14 -9.36 -6.05
N GLU A 85 7.14 -8.75 -7.23
CA GLU A 85 8.33 -8.49 -8.04
C GLU A 85 9.31 -7.54 -7.35
N HIS A 86 8.85 -6.80 -6.33
CA HIS A 86 9.66 -5.86 -5.58
C HIS A 86 10.19 -6.46 -4.27
N GLU A 87 11.38 -6.02 -3.89
CA GLU A 87 12.01 -6.37 -2.61
C GLU A 87 11.10 -6.03 -1.41
N PRO A 88 11.06 -6.86 -0.36
CA PRO A 88 10.20 -6.59 0.80
C PRO A 88 10.46 -5.25 1.49
N SER A 89 11.70 -4.74 1.45
CA SER A 89 12.02 -3.40 1.97
C SER A 89 11.32 -2.30 1.17
N VAL A 90 11.35 -2.38 -0.16
CA VAL A 90 10.70 -1.46 -1.09
C VAL A 90 9.19 -1.45 -0.87
N ARG A 91 8.57 -2.63 -0.75
CA ARG A 91 7.15 -2.78 -0.42
C ARG A 91 6.82 -2.14 0.93
N GLY A 92 7.67 -2.36 1.93
CA GLY A 92 7.53 -1.74 3.26
C GLY A 92 7.62 -0.21 3.21
N HIS A 93 8.55 0.33 2.42
CA HIS A 93 8.70 1.77 2.20
C HIS A 93 7.50 2.38 1.47
N ALA A 94 6.94 1.68 0.48
CA ALA A 94 5.71 2.10 -0.19
C ALA A 94 4.53 2.22 0.80
N LEU A 95 4.29 1.19 1.64
CA LEU A 95 3.25 1.21 2.67
C LEU A 95 3.45 2.35 3.69
N GLU A 96 4.69 2.58 4.13
CA GLU A 96 5.03 3.67 5.06
C GLU A 96 4.79 5.05 4.43
N THR A 97 5.11 5.19 3.14
CA THR A 97 4.88 6.43 2.38
C THR A 97 3.40 6.71 2.20
N MET A 98 2.60 5.73 1.77
CA MET A 98 1.14 5.86 1.65
C MET A 98 0.50 6.25 2.98
N SER A 99 0.98 5.67 4.08
CA SER A 99 0.51 6.03 5.43
C SER A 99 0.79 7.50 5.76
N GLY A 100 1.99 7.98 5.43
CA GLY A 100 2.38 9.39 5.62
C GLY A 100 1.53 10.35 4.79
N ILE A 101 1.18 9.98 3.55
CA ILE A 101 0.29 10.77 2.68
C ILE A 101 -1.09 10.90 3.35
N LEU A 102 -1.72 9.78 3.71
CA LEU A 102 -3.07 9.77 4.28
C LEU A 102 -3.16 10.57 5.60
N LEU A 103 -2.19 10.38 6.49
CA LEU A 103 -2.14 11.13 7.76
C LEU A 103 -1.86 12.62 7.51
N GLY A 104 -1.10 12.96 6.48
CA GLY A 104 -0.85 14.35 6.09
C GLY A 104 -2.11 15.02 5.55
N LEU A 105 -2.86 14.32 4.70
CA LEU A 105 -4.14 14.79 4.15
C LEU A 105 -5.18 15.01 5.25
N GLY A 106 -5.26 14.12 6.23
CA GLY A 106 -6.17 14.27 7.37
C GLY A 106 -5.82 15.44 8.30
N GLY A 107 -4.61 15.98 8.21
CA GLY A 107 -4.21 17.18 8.94
C GLY A 107 -4.66 18.50 8.30
N VAL A 108 -5.16 18.47 7.06
CA VAL A 108 -5.56 19.67 6.32
C VAL A 108 -7.08 19.82 6.35
N PRO A 109 -7.64 21.00 6.70
CA PRO A 109 -9.07 21.23 6.65
C PRO A 109 -9.53 21.30 5.19
N LEU A 110 -10.00 20.17 4.67
CA LEU A 110 -10.61 20.04 3.35
C LEU A 110 -12.07 20.50 3.36
N HIS A 111 -12.62 20.88 2.21
CA HIS A 111 -14.01 21.33 2.12
C HIS A 111 -14.97 20.15 2.25
N SER A 112 -14.65 19.07 1.56
CA SER A 112 -15.36 17.80 1.66
C SER A 112 -14.33 16.68 1.51
N PHE A 113 -14.02 15.99 2.60
CA PHE A 113 -13.07 14.86 2.57
C PHE A 113 -13.51 13.79 1.55
N ALA A 114 -14.83 13.59 1.41
CA ALA A 114 -15.41 12.60 0.51
C ALA A 114 -15.15 12.86 -0.98
N SER A 115 -14.94 14.12 -1.38
CA SER A 115 -14.60 14.45 -2.78
C SER A 115 -13.14 14.85 -2.93
N ASP A 116 -12.61 15.62 -1.99
CA ASP A 116 -11.27 16.17 -2.06
C ASP A 116 -10.22 15.06 -1.90
N ALA A 117 -10.40 14.10 -0.99
CA ALA A 117 -9.36 13.10 -0.74
C ALA A 117 -9.16 12.11 -1.92
N PRO A 118 -10.21 11.53 -2.54
CA PRO A 118 -10.05 10.73 -3.76
C PRO A 118 -9.47 11.56 -4.92
N GLU A 119 -9.94 12.80 -5.09
CA GLU A 119 -9.42 13.68 -6.14
C GLU A 119 -7.91 13.94 -5.97
N LEU A 120 -7.44 14.16 -4.74
CA LEU A 120 -6.03 14.40 -4.45
C LEU A 120 -5.17 13.15 -4.66
N LEU A 121 -5.67 11.95 -4.33
CA LEU A 121 -4.90 10.71 -4.35
C LEU A 121 -4.86 10.05 -5.73
N THR A 122 -6.00 9.99 -6.41
CA THR A 122 -6.18 9.19 -7.64
C THR A 122 -6.84 9.98 -8.75
N GLY A 123 -7.65 10.98 -8.39
CA GLY A 123 -8.67 11.52 -9.29
C GLY A 123 -9.98 10.77 -9.07
N LEU A 124 -11.11 11.48 -9.16
CA LEU A 124 -12.42 10.90 -8.85
C LEU A 124 -12.79 9.74 -9.78
N ASP A 125 -12.47 9.84 -11.07
CA ASP A 125 -12.82 8.83 -12.07
C ASP A 125 -12.02 7.52 -11.91
N GLU A 126 -10.77 7.62 -11.44
CA GLU A 126 -9.85 6.48 -11.30
C GLU A 126 -9.87 5.88 -9.89
N ALA A 127 -10.57 6.51 -8.94
CA ALA A 127 -10.56 6.12 -7.52
C ALA A 127 -10.97 4.66 -7.34
N GLU A 128 -12.11 4.26 -7.90
CA GLU A 128 -12.62 2.90 -7.75
C GLU A 128 -11.62 1.84 -8.24
N GLY A 129 -11.09 2.01 -9.45
CA GLY A 129 -10.10 1.09 -10.03
C GLY A 129 -8.83 1.00 -9.19
N CYS A 130 -8.31 2.13 -8.70
CA CYS A 130 -7.15 2.14 -7.83
C CYS A 130 -7.39 1.34 -6.53
N PHE A 131 -8.56 1.48 -5.91
CA PHE A 131 -8.90 0.72 -4.70
C PHE A 131 -9.21 -0.76 -5.01
N ASP A 132 -9.71 -1.10 -6.20
CA ASP A 132 -9.87 -2.48 -6.67
C ASP A 132 -8.55 -3.22 -6.80
N GLU A 133 -7.49 -2.52 -7.20
CA GLU A 133 -6.13 -3.07 -7.25
C GLU A 133 -5.45 -3.10 -5.88
N LEU A 134 -5.63 -2.06 -5.06
CA LEU A 134 -4.99 -1.96 -3.75
C LEU A 134 -5.53 -2.99 -2.75
N ALA A 135 -6.84 -3.21 -2.74
CA ALA A 135 -7.49 -4.11 -1.78
C ALA A 135 -6.93 -5.55 -1.79
N PRO A 136 -6.79 -6.27 -2.93
CA PRO A 136 -6.22 -7.61 -2.95
C PRO A 136 -4.77 -7.65 -2.46
N MET A 137 -3.96 -6.66 -2.80
CA MET A 137 -2.57 -6.57 -2.33
C MET A 137 -2.51 -6.45 -0.79
N LEU A 138 -3.37 -5.62 -0.20
CA LEU A 138 -3.46 -5.50 1.25
C LEU A 138 -4.02 -6.77 1.92
N ARG A 139 -5.01 -7.44 1.33
CA ARG A 139 -5.52 -8.72 1.84
C ARG A 139 -4.39 -9.75 1.94
N GLU A 140 -3.57 -9.84 0.91
CA GLU A 140 -2.46 -10.77 0.89
C GLU A 140 -1.41 -10.47 1.95
N LEU A 141 -1.04 -9.19 2.10
CA LEU A 141 -0.11 -8.74 3.15
C LEU A 141 -0.65 -8.97 4.57
N LEU A 142 -1.97 -8.95 4.74
CA LEU A 142 -2.66 -9.17 6.01
C LEU A 142 -2.94 -10.65 6.31
N ALA A 143 -2.82 -11.53 5.32
CA ALA A 143 -3.02 -12.96 5.47
C ALA A 143 -1.98 -13.55 6.44
N PRO A 144 -2.31 -14.66 7.13
CA PRO A 144 -1.32 -15.36 7.94
C PRO A 144 -0.14 -15.80 7.06
N PRO A 145 1.10 -15.76 7.57
CA PRO A 145 2.27 -16.18 6.81
C PRO A 145 2.10 -17.64 6.37
N SER A 146 2.35 -17.90 5.08
CA SER A 146 2.32 -19.25 4.51
C SER A 146 3.25 -20.19 5.29
N ALA A 147 2.88 -21.47 5.40
CA ALA A 147 3.72 -22.50 6.00
C ALA A 147 5.14 -22.55 5.39
N ALA A 148 5.28 -22.17 4.11
CA ALA A 148 6.57 -22.04 3.44
C ALA A 148 7.42 -20.87 3.97
N ALA A 149 6.80 -19.74 4.32
CA ALA A 149 7.50 -18.60 4.93
C ALA A 149 7.89 -18.88 6.38
N ALA A 150 7.13 -19.73 7.08
CA ALA A 150 7.45 -20.18 8.44
C ALA A 150 8.70 -21.08 8.50
N ALA A 151 9.15 -21.65 7.38
CA ALA A 151 10.33 -22.49 7.33
C ALA A 151 11.65 -21.71 7.48
N SER A 152 11.64 -20.38 7.23
CA SER A 152 12.80 -19.51 7.43
C SER A 152 12.48 -18.41 8.45
N PRO A 153 13.22 -18.32 9.57
CA PRO A 153 12.95 -17.30 10.58
C PRO A 153 13.12 -15.87 10.06
N SER A 154 14.02 -15.64 9.09
CA SER A 154 14.19 -14.32 8.47
C SER A 154 12.99 -13.94 7.59
N ALA A 155 12.47 -14.89 6.80
CA ALA A 155 11.30 -14.67 5.96
C ALA A 155 10.05 -14.40 6.80
N ALA A 156 9.88 -15.11 7.92
CA ALA A 156 8.80 -14.89 8.87
C ALA A 156 8.84 -13.47 9.48
N LEU A 157 10.02 -12.99 9.89
CA LEU A 157 10.17 -11.63 10.43
C LEU A 157 9.83 -10.56 9.38
N THR A 158 10.27 -10.74 8.14
CA THR A 158 9.96 -9.83 7.03
C THR A 158 8.45 -9.80 6.74
N ALA A 159 7.79 -10.96 6.70
CA ALA A 159 6.34 -11.04 6.54
C ALA A 159 5.58 -10.32 7.68
N ILE A 160 6.04 -10.48 8.92
CA ILE A 160 5.48 -9.77 10.09
C ILE A 160 5.67 -8.25 9.95
N ALA A 161 6.84 -7.79 9.50
CA ALA A 161 7.12 -6.37 9.30
C ALA A 161 6.21 -5.76 8.23
N LEU A 162 6.07 -6.43 7.09
CA LEU A 162 5.16 -6.02 6.01
C LEU A 162 3.70 -5.97 6.48
N ARG A 163 3.24 -7.01 7.18
CA ARG A 163 1.90 -7.05 7.76
C ARG A 163 1.66 -5.90 8.74
N ARG A 164 2.65 -5.57 9.56
CA ARG A 164 2.58 -4.42 10.48
C ARG A 164 2.47 -3.11 9.71
N SER A 165 3.21 -2.93 8.62
CA SER A 165 3.10 -1.75 7.77
C SER A 165 1.74 -1.66 7.07
N ALA A 166 1.19 -2.78 6.60
CA ALA A 166 -0.15 -2.82 6.03
C ALA A 166 -1.23 -2.46 7.06
N LEU A 167 -1.12 -2.95 8.30
CA LEU A 167 -2.02 -2.56 9.40
C LEU A 167 -1.90 -1.07 9.72
N ARG A 168 -0.69 -0.50 9.71
CA ARG A 168 -0.50 0.96 9.89
C ARG A 168 -1.17 1.75 8.79
N LEU A 169 -1.11 1.27 7.54
CA LEU A 169 -1.81 1.90 6.42
C LEU A 169 -3.32 1.86 6.62
N LEU A 170 -3.90 0.74 7.05
CA LEU A 170 -5.33 0.66 7.39
C LEU A 170 -5.72 1.62 8.51
N MET A 171 -4.87 1.77 9.54
CA MET A 171 -5.09 2.77 10.58
C MET A 171 -5.01 4.20 10.03
N ALA A 172 -4.08 4.46 9.11
CA ALA A 172 -3.95 5.76 8.45
C ALA A 172 -5.20 6.08 7.62
N PHE A 173 -5.79 5.10 6.93
CA PHE A 173 -7.10 5.28 6.28
C PHE A 173 -8.15 5.71 7.29
N ALA A 174 -8.31 4.99 8.40
CA ALA A 174 -9.32 5.30 9.41
C ALA A 174 -9.14 6.69 10.05
N LEU A 175 -7.89 7.13 10.23
CA LEU A 175 -7.52 8.41 10.85
C LEU A 175 -7.45 9.58 9.87
N ALA A 176 -7.59 9.34 8.57
CA ALA A 176 -7.48 10.41 7.57
C ALA A 176 -8.66 11.40 7.60
N SER A 177 -9.76 11.06 8.27
CA SER A 177 -10.93 11.93 8.43
C SER A 177 -11.36 11.97 9.90
N ASP A 178 -11.92 13.11 10.34
CA ASP A 178 -12.42 13.30 11.71
C ASP A 178 -13.57 12.36 12.08
N GLY A 179 -14.26 11.79 11.09
CA GLY A 179 -15.36 10.85 11.29
C GLY A 179 -15.30 9.66 10.36
N LEU A 180 -15.47 8.45 10.91
CA LEU A 180 -15.48 7.22 10.10
C LEU A 180 -16.60 7.22 9.04
N SER A 181 -17.77 7.80 9.35
CA SER A 181 -18.91 7.85 8.44
C SER A 181 -18.72 8.82 7.26
N ALA A 182 -17.79 9.78 7.37
CA ALA A 182 -17.46 10.72 6.30
C ALA A 182 -16.21 10.29 5.50
N ASN A 183 -15.63 9.14 5.85
CA ASN A 183 -14.38 8.66 5.29
C ASN A 183 -14.63 7.76 4.08
N ILE A 184 -14.81 8.39 2.92
CA ILE A 184 -15.05 7.68 1.65
C ILE A 184 -13.92 6.70 1.30
N LEU A 185 -12.67 7.00 1.68
CA LEU A 185 -11.52 6.16 1.37
C LEU A 185 -11.61 4.83 2.14
N LEU A 186 -12.04 4.90 3.40
CA LEU A 186 -12.28 3.72 4.21
C LEU A 186 -13.46 2.91 3.66
N GLU A 187 -14.52 3.56 3.18
CA GLU A 187 -15.64 2.90 2.52
C GLU A 187 -15.18 2.12 1.28
N PHE A 188 -14.48 2.78 0.35
CA PHE A 188 -13.94 2.13 -0.85
C PHE A 188 -13.10 0.90 -0.53
N LEU A 189 -12.30 0.97 0.54
CA LEU A 189 -11.44 -0.12 0.95
C LEU A 189 -12.21 -1.24 1.65
N LEU A 190 -13.05 -0.93 2.63
CA LEU A 190 -13.78 -1.93 3.42
C LEU A 190 -14.77 -2.73 2.59
N LEU A 191 -15.49 -2.08 1.65
CA LEU A 191 -16.38 -2.80 0.72
C LEU A 191 -15.61 -3.87 -0.04
N ARG A 192 -14.39 -3.56 -0.51
CA ARG A 192 -13.56 -4.50 -1.26
C ARG A 192 -12.94 -5.55 -0.36
N LEU A 193 -12.45 -5.19 0.82
CA LEU A 193 -11.90 -6.14 1.77
C LEU A 193 -12.96 -7.19 2.20
N ALA A 194 -14.21 -6.76 2.42
CA ALA A 194 -15.32 -7.63 2.84
C ALA A 194 -15.95 -8.45 1.69
N SER A 195 -16.05 -7.90 0.48
CA SER A 195 -16.79 -8.55 -0.63
C SER A 195 -16.18 -9.88 -1.09
N SER A 196 -14.89 -10.13 -0.83
CA SER A 196 -14.25 -11.40 -1.19
C SER A 196 -14.70 -12.59 -0.33
N GLU A 197 -15.29 -12.37 0.86
CA GLU A 197 -15.75 -13.49 1.72
C GLU A 197 -17.03 -14.15 1.18
N LYS A 198 -17.87 -13.41 0.48
CA LYS A 198 -19.15 -13.90 -0.09
C LYS A 198 -18.96 -14.81 -1.31
N ASN A 199 -17.85 -14.67 -2.04
CA ASN A 199 -17.54 -15.51 -3.20
C ASN A 199 -16.90 -16.87 -2.84
N LYS A 200 -16.38 -17.03 -1.61
CA LYS A 200 -15.89 -18.32 -1.12
C LYS A 200 -16.99 -19.19 -0.50
N THR A 201 -17.98 -18.57 0.14
CA THR A 201 -19.09 -19.28 0.79
C THR A 201 -20.16 -19.77 -0.18
N SER A 202 -20.30 -19.14 -1.36
CA SER A 202 -21.18 -19.62 -2.44
C SER A 202 -20.57 -20.74 -3.29
N ALA A 203 -19.25 -20.97 -3.21
CA ALA A 203 -18.56 -22.02 -3.95
C ALA A 203 -18.47 -23.36 -3.19
N SER A 204 -18.65 -23.39 -1.85
CA SER A 204 -18.58 -24.63 -1.07
C SER A 204 -19.92 -25.33 -0.84
N ASP A 205 -21.04 -24.72 -1.23
CA ASP A 205 -22.40 -25.24 -0.97
C ASP A 205 -23.01 -25.96 -2.20
N GLY A 206 -22.20 -26.17 -3.25
CA GLY A 206 -22.63 -26.73 -4.54
C GLY A 206 -22.36 -28.21 -4.77
N ASP A 207 -21.53 -28.87 -3.94
CA ASP A 207 -21.05 -30.25 -4.22
C ASP A 207 -21.67 -31.35 -3.35
N GLU A 208 -22.68 -31.03 -2.53
CA GLU A 208 -23.37 -32.03 -1.70
C GLU A 208 -24.80 -32.32 -2.18
N LYS A 209 -24.97 -32.63 -3.48
CA LYS A 209 -26.20 -33.25 -3.98
C LYS A 209 -25.96 -34.44 -4.92
N VAL A 210 -26.23 -35.61 -4.32
CA VAL A 210 -26.82 -36.81 -4.95
C VAL A 210 -25.84 -37.76 -5.63
N ASN A 211 -25.15 -38.56 -4.81
CA ASN A 211 -24.79 -39.93 -5.18
C ASN A 211 -25.65 -40.91 -4.39
N ARG A 212 -26.89 -41.17 -4.86
CA ARG A 212 -27.69 -42.31 -4.39
C ARG A 212 -27.36 -43.53 -5.27
N PRO A 213 -26.95 -44.67 -4.70
CA PRO A 213 -26.76 -45.88 -5.49
C PRO A 213 -28.12 -46.40 -5.99
N SER A 214 -28.19 -46.72 -7.28
CA SER A 214 -29.36 -47.35 -7.91
C SER A 214 -29.63 -48.73 -7.31
N PRO A 215 -30.89 -49.16 -7.13
CA PRO A 215 -31.21 -50.49 -6.63
C PRO A 215 -30.94 -51.57 -7.69
N ALA A 216 -30.28 -52.63 -7.26
CA ALA A 216 -29.90 -53.79 -8.06
C ALA A 216 -31.11 -54.50 -8.69
N ARG A 217 -30.96 -54.89 -9.96
CA ARG A 217 -31.93 -55.68 -10.75
C ARG A 217 -31.77 -57.18 -10.36
N PRO A 218 -32.87 -57.95 -10.17
CA PRO A 218 -32.75 -59.38 -9.84
C PRO A 218 -32.38 -60.21 -11.09
N PRO A 219 -31.68 -61.35 -10.91
CA PRO A 219 -31.28 -62.19 -12.03
C PRO A 219 -32.48 -62.96 -12.61
N SER A 220 -32.60 -62.90 -13.93
CA SER A 220 -33.52 -63.70 -14.74
C SER A 220 -33.20 -65.19 -14.62
N ARG A 221 -34.21 -65.94 -14.21
CA ARG A 221 -34.27 -67.41 -14.19
C ARG A 221 -34.18 -67.95 -15.62
N ALA A 222 -33.19 -68.79 -15.91
CA ALA A 222 -33.14 -69.58 -17.14
C ALA A 222 -33.15 -71.07 -16.76
N THR A 223 -34.18 -71.75 -17.27
CA THR A 223 -34.33 -73.20 -17.55
C THR A 223 -33.70 -74.21 -16.62
#